data_AF-A0AAV4ZSP5-F1
#
_entry.id   AF-A0AAV4ZSP5-F1
#
_cell.length_a   1.000
_cell.length_b   1.000
_cell.length_c   1.000
_cell.angle_alpha   90.00
_cell.angle_beta   90.00
_cell.angle_gamma   90.00
#
_symmetry.space_group_name_H-M   'P 1'
#
loop_
_entity.id
_entity.type
_entity.pdbx_description
1 polymer ?
#
loop_
_entity_poly.entity_id
_entity_poly.type
_entity_poly.pdbx_seq_one_letter_code
_entity_poly.pdbx_strand_id
1 'polypeptide(L)'
;MNPLGNRIANWHHADGFRRDLTFEGGRTMIVVAASAYNAGGLIGSEYNGLVVIDADNGSVVLLNHLRSGSGSSGPTRAQRDEFERVSTMTDWRDFATWLKATPGYLGNVPDIDDPRPTPPSEHAIVLKAANAGTVPGLPGDDILPEDLRAAHDAASVPYVYPHRTRLDMAAFLAGHDTHGERYGGSHLAWNIKVGGADMSGKVENGEAEIDAGLDALWGKYAERHGERLFLDACRDGIRSYLDGEATTYPGTDQGDFVFGTQGRSGGWLVLEKWRGRDLGFGSRAEMVEALLEMKPDDLAALYAAVVCFDRDIQPELVFTHLVAQARAAVEEEEWATPEAAEAAAMELGLEGWSHPSRAPAPAAA
;
A
#
# COMPACT_ATOMS: atom_id res chain seq x y z
N MET A 1 26.51 15.11 -10.80
CA MET A 1 25.05 15.29 -10.66
C MET A 1 24.41 14.25 -11.55
N ASN A 2 23.55 13.37 -11.03
CA ASN A 2 22.90 12.31 -11.82
C ASN A 2 21.63 12.91 -12.46
N PRO A 3 21.61 13.26 -13.76
CA PRO A 3 20.49 13.96 -14.37
C PRO A 3 19.26 13.06 -14.58
N LEU A 4 19.38 11.74 -14.36
CA LEU A 4 18.31 10.76 -14.54
C LEU A 4 17.83 10.14 -13.21
N GLY A 5 18.45 10.50 -12.09
CA GLY A 5 18.19 9.90 -10.78
C GLY A 5 16.81 10.21 -10.22
N ASN A 6 16.24 11.37 -10.57
CA ASN A 6 14.91 11.79 -10.12
C ASN A 6 13.92 11.85 -11.28
N ARG A 7 12.65 11.56 -10.99
CA ARG A 7 11.57 11.57 -11.96
C ARG A 7 10.28 12.13 -11.35
N ILE A 8 9.53 12.87 -12.14
CA ILE A 8 8.12 13.22 -11.88
C ILE A 8 7.31 12.98 -13.16
N ALA A 9 6.24 12.20 -13.04
CA ALA A 9 5.52 11.65 -14.20
C ALA A 9 6.51 11.05 -15.23
N ASN A 10 6.54 11.59 -16.45
CA ASN A 10 7.43 11.12 -17.52
C ASN A 10 8.74 11.93 -17.62
N TRP A 11 8.99 12.93 -16.77
CA TRP A 11 10.18 13.78 -16.87
C TRP A 11 11.23 13.42 -15.84
N HIS A 12 12.46 13.23 -16.32
CA HIS A 12 13.64 13.16 -15.49
C HIS A 12 14.17 14.55 -15.21
N HIS A 13 14.74 14.76 -14.03
CA HIS A 13 15.39 16.01 -13.67
C HIS A 13 16.58 15.78 -12.72
N ALA A 14 17.48 16.76 -12.68
CA ALA A 14 18.57 16.77 -11.71
C ALA A 14 18.08 17.26 -10.33
N ASP A 15 18.85 16.96 -9.28
CA ASP A 15 18.60 17.47 -7.92
C ASP A 15 18.48 19.00 -7.91
N GLY A 16 17.52 19.53 -7.16
CA GLY A 16 17.28 20.97 -7.04
C GLY A 16 16.50 21.62 -8.19
N PHE A 17 16.19 20.87 -9.26
CA PHE A 17 15.48 21.38 -10.44
C PHE A 17 13.99 20.97 -10.50
N ARG A 18 13.37 20.93 -9.32
CA ARG A 18 11.93 20.80 -9.11
C ARG A 18 11.52 21.81 -8.04
N ARG A 19 10.43 22.53 -8.28
CA ARG A 19 9.82 23.43 -7.30
C ARG A 19 8.31 23.26 -7.31
N ASP A 20 7.75 23.06 -6.12
CA ASP A 20 6.32 23.07 -5.91
C ASP A 20 5.94 24.51 -5.49
N LEU A 21 5.19 25.20 -6.35
CA LEU A 21 4.65 26.54 -6.12
C LEU A 21 3.27 26.41 -5.47
N THR A 22 3.02 27.23 -4.47
CA THR A 22 1.70 27.36 -3.82
C THR A 22 1.28 28.83 -3.89
N PHE A 23 0.12 29.07 -4.48
CA PHE A 23 -0.47 30.41 -4.62
C PHE A 23 -1.55 30.65 -3.55
N GLU A 24 -2.12 31.85 -3.55
CA GLU A 24 -3.28 32.18 -2.71
C GLU A 24 -4.38 31.10 -2.82
N GLY A 25 -5.02 30.76 -1.69
CA GLY A 25 -6.07 29.73 -1.68
C GLY A 25 -5.57 28.29 -1.80
N GLY A 26 -4.26 28.05 -1.83
CA GLY A 26 -3.68 26.70 -1.81
C GLY A 26 -3.55 26.04 -3.19
N ARG A 27 -3.79 26.78 -4.28
CA ARG A 27 -3.54 26.33 -5.66
C ARG A 27 -2.08 25.96 -5.84
N THR A 28 -1.78 24.80 -6.44
CA THR A 28 -0.41 24.33 -6.61
C THR A 28 -0.02 24.03 -8.06
N MET A 29 1.20 24.45 -8.40
CA MET A 29 1.86 24.17 -9.67
C MET A 29 3.22 23.55 -9.38
N ILE A 30 3.68 22.61 -10.19
CA ILE A 30 5.03 22.06 -10.10
C ILE A 30 5.82 22.51 -11.32
N VAL A 31 6.93 23.18 -11.07
CA VAL A 31 7.88 23.61 -12.09
C VAL A 31 9.07 22.66 -12.08
N VAL A 32 9.48 22.18 -13.24
CA VAL A 32 10.58 21.23 -13.40
C VAL A 32 11.46 21.69 -14.55
N ALA A 33 12.78 21.77 -14.33
CA ALA A 33 13.72 21.85 -15.44
C ALA A 33 14.13 20.41 -15.84
N ALA A 34 13.40 19.86 -16.80
CA ALA A 34 13.56 18.50 -17.28
C ALA A 34 14.89 18.31 -18.02
N SER A 35 15.57 17.21 -17.73
CA SER A 35 16.78 16.74 -18.40
C SER A 35 16.45 15.73 -19.50
N ALA A 36 15.44 14.90 -19.31
CA ALA A 36 15.00 13.90 -20.29
C ALA A 36 13.53 13.55 -20.11
N TYR A 37 12.96 12.87 -21.11
CA TYR A 37 11.59 12.37 -21.09
C TYR A 37 11.57 10.86 -21.27
N ASN A 38 10.72 10.18 -20.52
CA ASN A 38 10.50 8.74 -20.58
C ASN A 38 9.20 8.46 -21.35
N ALA A 39 9.36 7.97 -22.58
CA ALA A 39 8.26 7.51 -23.43
C ALA A 39 8.11 5.98 -23.31
N GLY A 40 7.54 5.52 -22.19
CA GLY A 40 7.24 4.09 -22.01
C GLY A 40 8.47 3.18 -21.96
N GLY A 41 9.55 3.64 -21.35
CA GLY A 41 10.83 2.93 -21.22
C GLY A 41 11.93 3.45 -22.14
N LEU A 42 11.58 4.26 -23.15
CA LEU A 42 12.54 4.95 -24.00
C LEU A 42 12.84 6.33 -23.44
N ILE A 43 14.05 6.53 -22.92
CA ILE A 43 14.48 7.80 -22.32
C ILE A 43 15.17 8.65 -23.39
N GLY A 44 14.49 9.71 -23.82
CA GLY A 44 14.98 10.68 -24.80
C GLY A 44 15.43 11.98 -24.14
N SER A 45 16.68 12.40 -24.39
CA SER A 45 17.24 13.67 -23.89
C SER A 45 16.83 14.88 -24.74
N GLU A 46 16.17 14.63 -25.87
CA GLU A 46 15.69 15.63 -26.80
C GLU A 46 14.46 16.38 -26.27
N TYR A 47 13.72 15.83 -25.31
CA TYR A 47 12.56 16.48 -24.66
C TYR A 47 12.96 17.02 -23.29
N ASN A 48 13.72 18.11 -23.30
CA ASN A 48 14.22 18.81 -22.12
C ASN A 48 13.80 20.29 -22.14
N GLY A 49 14.05 21.00 -21.04
CA GLY A 49 13.58 22.37 -20.84
C GLY A 49 12.66 22.48 -19.63
N LEU A 50 11.98 23.61 -19.50
CA LEU A 50 11.01 23.81 -18.42
C LEU A 50 9.68 23.15 -18.75
N VAL A 51 9.14 22.48 -17.73
CA VAL A 51 7.83 21.86 -17.70
C VAL A 51 7.08 22.42 -16.51
N VAL A 52 5.81 22.75 -16.70
CA VAL A 52 4.90 23.11 -15.62
C VAL A 52 3.76 22.10 -15.61
N ILE A 53 3.51 21.56 -14.42
CA ILE A 53 2.42 20.64 -14.13
C ILE A 53 1.46 21.37 -13.20
N ASP A 54 0.20 21.39 -13.59
CA ASP A 54 -0.91 21.70 -12.70
C ASP A 54 -1.11 20.51 -11.77
N ALA A 55 -0.63 20.64 -10.54
CA ALA A 55 -0.58 19.55 -9.59
C ALA A 55 -1.95 19.21 -8.99
N ASP A 56 -2.88 20.16 -9.00
CA ASP A 56 -4.24 19.92 -8.49
C ASP A 56 -5.11 19.22 -9.53
N ASN A 57 -4.90 19.50 -10.83
CA ASN A 57 -5.64 18.85 -11.92
C ASN A 57 -4.88 17.70 -12.59
N GLY A 58 -3.67 17.37 -12.12
CA GLY A 58 -2.84 16.30 -12.67
C GLY A 58 -2.49 16.49 -14.16
N SER A 59 -2.44 17.74 -14.64
CA SER A 59 -2.28 18.04 -16.06
C SER A 59 -0.98 18.78 -16.34
N VAL A 60 -0.38 18.52 -17.49
CA VAL A 60 0.77 19.30 -17.95
C VAL A 60 0.23 20.54 -18.62
N VAL A 61 0.80 21.69 -18.29
CA VAL A 61 0.31 23.00 -18.78
C VAL A 61 1.37 23.76 -19.57
N LEU A 62 2.64 23.48 -19.32
CA LEU A 62 3.77 23.98 -20.12
C LEU A 62 4.71 22.83 -20.44
N LEU A 63 5.17 22.74 -21.68
CA LEU A 63 6.27 21.84 -22.06
C LEU A 63 7.23 22.51 -23.04
N ASN A 64 8.46 21.99 -23.09
CA ASN A 64 9.50 22.38 -24.06
C ASN A 64 9.91 23.86 -24.00
N HIS A 65 9.62 24.58 -22.91
CA HIS A 65 10.09 25.95 -22.78
C HIS A 65 11.63 25.95 -22.62
N LEU A 66 12.32 26.74 -23.44
CA LEU A 66 13.79 26.73 -23.54
C LEU A 66 14.38 25.35 -23.85
N ARG A 67 13.71 24.55 -24.69
CA ARG A 67 14.22 23.26 -25.18
C ARG A 67 15.62 23.39 -25.78
N SER A 68 16.54 22.50 -25.43
CA SER A 68 17.93 22.52 -25.91
C SER A 68 18.55 21.12 -26.01
N GLY A 69 19.77 20.95 -26.49
CA GLY A 69 20.40 19.63 -26.64
C GLY A 69 21.17 19.12 -25.42
N SER A 70 20.79 19.45 -24.18
CA SER A 70 21.68 19.29 -23.00
C SER A 70 21.37 18.11 -22.07
N GLY A 71 20.43 17.23 -22.40
CA GLY A 71 19.81 16.33 -21.40
C GLY A 71 20.75 15.38 -20.66
N SER A 72 21.91 15.06 -21.23
CA SER A 72 22.96 14.26 -20.56
C SER A 72 23.84 15.05 -19.58
N SER A 73 23.87 16.37 -19.68
CA SER A 73 24.69 17.28 -18.85
C SER A 73 23.85 18.13 -17.87
N GLY A 74 22.53 17.93 -17.85
CA GLY A 74 21.58 18.67 -17.03
C GLY A 74 21.10 19.98 -17.69
N PRO A 75 20.40 20.84 -16.94
CA PRO A 75 19.81 22.06 -17.50
C PRO A 75 20.89 23.07 -17.92
N THR A 76 20.69 23.71 -19.07
CA THR A 76 21.52 24.83 -19.55
C THR A 76 21.40 26.04 -18.65
N ARG A 77 22.35 26.98 -18.72
CA ARG A 77 22.30 28.22 -17.94
C ARG A 77 20.96 28.97 -18.11
N ALA A 78 20.48 29.11 -19.34
CA ALA A 78 19.19 29.76 -19.60
C ALA A 78 18.01 29.04 -18.93
N GLN A 79 18.00 27.71 -18.92
CA GLN A 79 16.97 26.93 -18.22
C GLN A 79 17.07 27.08 -16.70
N ARG A 80 18.28 27.18 -16.14
CA ARG A 80 18.49 27.40 -14.70
C ARG A 80 18.00 28.78 -14.28
N ASP A 81 18.44 29.82 -14.99
CA ASP A 81 18.08 31.20 -14.71
C ASP A 81 16.55 31.39 -14.78
N GLU A 82 15.89 30.79 -15.77
CA GLU A 82 14.44 30.84 -15.90
C GLU A 82 13.73 30.00 -14.83
N PHE A 83 14.24 28.81 -14.51
CA PHE A 83 13.70 27.98 -13.44
C PHE A 83 13.76 28.71 -12.09
N GLU A 84 14.89 29.35 -11.75
CA GLU A 84 15.04 30.13 -10.52
C GLU A 84 14.06 31.31 -10.50
N ARG A 85 13.94 32.05 -11.60
CA ARG A 85 13.01 33.17 -11.71
C ARG A 85 11.57 32.73 -11.48
N VAL A 86 11.09 31.70 -12.19
CA VAL A 86 9.71 31.21 -12.08
C VAL A 86 9.46 30.55 -10.71
N SER A 87 10.46 29.88 -10.15
CA SER A 87 10.39 29.24 -8.82
C SER A 87 10.17 30.21 -7.66
N THR A 88 10.37 31.51 -7.91
CA THR A 88 10.13 32.59 -6.93
C THR A 88 8.81 33.34 -7.13
N MET A 89 8.02 32.97 -8.15
CA MET A 89 6.72 33.60 -8.39
C MET A 89 5.70 33.11 -7.36
N THR A 90 5.30 33.99 -6.44
CA THR A 90 4.25 33.71 -5.44
C THR A 90 2.92 34.38 -5.77
N ASP A 91 2.92 35.34 -6.70
CA ASP A 91 1.71 36.01 -7.19
C ASP A 91 1.12 35.26 -8.40
N TRP A 92 -0.17 34.97 -8.34
CA TRP A 92 -0.87 34.23 -9.39
C TRP A 92 -0.91 34.99 -10.71
N ARG A 93 -1.13 36.30 -10.66
CA ARG A 93 -1.30 37.10 -11.87
C ARG A 93 0.01 37.23 -12.64
N ASP A 94 1.12 37.40 -11.93
CA ASP A 94 2.46 37.41 -12.53
C ASP A 94 2.79 36.06 -13.15
N PHE A 95 2.52 34.97 -12.43
CA PHE A 95 2.71 33.61 -12.94
C PHE A 95 1.84 33.32 -14.17
N ALA A 96 0.55 33.65 -14.12
CA ALA A 96 -0.39 33.43 -15.22
C ALA A 96 -0.02 34.27 -16.45
N THR A 97 0.43 35.51 -16.25
CA THR A 97 0.90 36.38 -17.34
C THR A 97 2.13 35.80 -18.01
N TRP A 98 3.11 35.35 -17.21
CA TRP A 98 4.28 34.65 -17.74
C TRP A 98 3.88 33.39 -18.50
N LEU A 99 3.07 32.52 -17.89
CA LEU A 99 2.69 31.23 -18.46
C LEU A 99 2.01 31.42 -19.83
N LYS A 100 1.05 32.34 -19.93
CA LYS A 100 0.36 32.65 -21.20
C LYS A 100 1.28 33.20 -22.29
N ALA A 101 2.29 33.98 -21.91
CA ALA A 101 3.26 34.54 -22.86
C ALA A 101 4.34 33.53 -23.28
N THR A 102 4.43 32.39 -22.58
CA THR A 102 5.55 31.45 -22.71
C THR A 102 5.32 30.46 -23.85
N PRO A 103 6.27 30.32 -24.80
CA PRO A 103 6.19 29.29 -25.83
C PRO A 103 6.11 27.90 -25.22
N GLY A 104 5.11 27.11 -25.63
CA GLY A 104 4.86 25.78 -25.11
C GLY A 104 3.72 25.68 -24.10
N TYR A 105 3.05 26.80 -23.78
CA TYR A 105 1.82 26.79 -22.98
C TYR A 105 0.68 26.10 -23.74
N LEU A 106 -0.03 25.21 -23.06
CA LEU A 106 -1.05 24.35 -23.65
C LEU A 106 -2.47 24.93 -23.63
N GLY A 107 -2.70 26.05 -22.93
CA GLY A 107 -4.02 26.70 -22.90
C GLY A 107 -5.08 25.95 -22.10
N ASN A 108 -4.68 25.08 -21.17
CA ASN A 108 -5.56 24.15 -20.45
C ASN A 108 -5.64 24.40 -18.94
N VAL A 109 -5.25 25.59 -18.47
CA VAL A 109 -5.42 25.99 -17.06
C VAL A 109 -6.79 26.67 -16.93
N PRO A 110 -7.76 26.11 -16.20
CA PRO A 110 -9.14 26.61 -16.19
C PRO A 110 -9.30 28.04 -15.67
N ASP A 111 -8.48 28.42 -14.69
CA ASP A 111 -8.54 29.66 -13.92
C ASP A 111 -7.45 30.68 -14.32
N ILE A 112 -6.81 30.50 -15.49
CA ILE A 112 -5.63 31.28 -15.90
C ILE A 112 -5.91 32.77 -16.13
N ASP A 113 -7.15 33.10 -16.45
CA ASP A 113 -7.59 34.49 -16.70
C ASP A 113 -8.24 35.12 -15.46
N ASP A 114 -8.44 34.35 -14.40
CA ASP A 114 -9.01 34.86 -13.17
C ASP A 114 -8.00 35.71 -12.39
N PRO A 115 -8.45 36.79 -11.72
CA PRO A 115 -7.57 37.65 -10.95
C PRO A 115 -6.94 36.95 -9.75
N ARG A 116 -7.53 35.83 -9.30
CA ARG A 116 -7.05 34.95 -8.25
C ARG A 116 -7.28 33.50 -8.71
N PRO A 117 -6.41 32.55 -8.34
CA PRO A 117 -6.62 31.17 -8.71
C PRO A 117 -7.82 30.59 -7.98
N THR A 118 -8.44 29.60 -8.59
CA THR A 118 -9.50 28.82 -7.94
C THR A 118 -8.83 27.84 -6.98
N PRO A 119 -9.15 27.83 -5.68
CA PRO A 119 -8.63 26.83 -4.75
C PRO A 119 -8.86 25.40 -5.26
N PRO A 120 -7.96 24.45 -4.97
CA PRO A 120 -8.17 23.07 -5.37
C PRO A 120 -9.46 22.52 -4.76
N SER A 121 -10.20 21.72 -5.53
CA SER A 121 -11.36 21.00 -5.00
C SER A 121 -10.93 19.99 -3.94
N GLU A 122 -11.85 19.61 -3.05
CA GLU A 122 -11.61 18.53 -2.08
C GLU A 122 -11.16 17.23 -2.78
N HIS A 123 -11.76 16.94 -3.94
CA HIS A 123 -11.39 15.80 -4.78
C HIS A 123 -9.92 15.84 -5.23
N ALA A 124 -9.46 17.00 -5.72
CA ALA A 124 -8.07 17.22 -6.11
C ALA A 124 -7.11 17.08 -4.92
N ILE A 125 -7.48 17.64 -3.76
CA ILE A 125 -6.70 17.56 -2.52
C ILE A 125 -6.51 16.09 -2.11
N VAL A 126 -7.60 15.31 -2.10
CA VAL A 126 -7.59 13.89 -1.72
C VAL A 126 -6.75 13.07 -2.70
N LEU A 127 -6.96 13.22 -4.01
CA LEU A 127 -6.18 12.49 -5.02
C LEU A 127 -4.69 12.81 -4.92
N LYS A 128 -4.34 14.08 -4.73
CA LYS A 128 -2.96 14.51 -4.57
C LYS A 128 -2.30 13.85 -3.36
N ALA A 129 -2.97 13.84 -2.21
CA ALA A 129 -2.48 13.18 -1.00
C ALA A 129 -2.36 11.65 -1.16
N ALA A 130 -3.39 11.02 -1.74
CA ALA A 130 -3.39 9.58 -2.03
C ALA A 130 -2.24 9.16 -2.97
N ASN A 131 -1.90 10.00 -3.96
CA ASN A 131 -0.79 9.75 -4.88
C ASN A 131 0.58 10.02 -4.24
N ALA A 132 0.67 10.86 -3.21
CA ALA A 132 1.90 11.14 -2.49
C ALA A 132 2.32 9.98 -1.56
N GLY A 133 1.41 9.05 -1.27
CA GLY A 133 1.63 7.93 -0.34
C GLY A 133 1.73 8.37 1.13
N THR A 134 1.47 9.64 1.42
CA THR A 134 1.42 10.20 2.77
C THR A 134 0.26 11.18 2.87
N VAL A 135 -0.45 11.16 3.99
CA VAL A 135 -1.62 12.01 4.25
C VAL A 135 -1.21 13.10 5.25
N PRO A 136 -1.11 14.37 4.83
CA PRO A 136 -0.37 15.40 5.57
C PRO A 136 -1.16 16.13 6.66
N GLY A 137 -2.31 15.62 7.11
CA GLY A 137 -3.18 16.35 8.05
C GLY A 137 -3.96 17.45 7.33
N LEU A 138 -4.87 17.02 6.46
CA LEU A 138 -5.71 17.84 5.60
C LEU A 138 -6.80 18.56 6.43
N PRO A 139 -7.20 19.78 6.01
CA PRO A 139 -8.16 20.59 6.75
C PRO A 139 -9.54 19.93 6.82
N GLY A 140 -10.30 20.26 7.85
CA GLY A 140 -11.68 19.83 8.02
C GLY A 140 -12.05 19.64 9.48
N ASP A 141 -13.33 19.36 9.72
CA ASP A 141 -13.82 18.99 11.05
C ASP A 141 -13.28 17.61 11.45
N ASP A 142 -13.02 17.43 12.75
CA ASP A 142 -12.69 16.12 13.33
C ASP A 142 -13.97 15.26 13.34
N ILE A 143 -13.97 14.23 12.50
CA ILE A 143 -15.06 13.26 12.36
C ILE A 143 -14.71 11.90 12.98
N LEU A 144 -13.55 11.75 13.63
CA LEU A 144 -13.16 10.48 14.23
C LEU A 144 -14.06 10.21 15.47
N PRO A 145 -14.72 9.05 15.54
CA PRO A 145 -15.49 8.65 16.72
C PRO A 145 -14.67 8.62 18.02
N GLU A 146 -15.34 8.81 19.16
CA GLU A 146 -14.70 8.89 20.48
C GLU A 146 -14.04 7.57 20.91
N ASP A 147 -14.66 6.45 20.60
CA ASP A 147 -14.14 5.11 20.84
C ASP A 147 -12.87 4.82 20.03
N LEU A 148 -12.82 5.23 18.76
CA LEU A 148 -11.62 5.13 17.92
C LEU A 148 -10.49 6.05 18.41
N ARG A 149 -10.83 7.25 18.91
CA ARG A 149 -9.85 8.11 19.60
C ARG A 149 -9.29 7.44 20.85
N ALA A 150 -10.16 6.88 21.69
CA ALA A 150 -9.73 6.17 22.89
C ALA A 150 -8.85 4.95 22.56
N ALA A 151 -9.18 4.23 21.48
CA ALA A 151 -8.38 3.12 20.97
C ALA A 151 -6.99 3.59 20.48
N HIS A 152 -6.91 4.71 19.74
CA HIS A 152 -5.65 5.29 19.29
C HIS A 152 -4.68 5.64 20.44
N ASP A 153 -5.22 6.17 21.54
CA ASP A 153 -4.43 6.61 22.69
C ASP A 153 -4.07 5.45 23.66
N ALA A 154 -4.68 4.28 23.49
CA ALA A 154 -4.50 3.14 24.40
C ALA A 154 -3.27 2.30 24.03
N ALA A 155 -2.26 2.28 24.92
CA ALA A 155 -1.01 1.54 24.71
C ALA A 155 -1.18 0.01 24.53
N SER A 156 -2.30 -0.55 24.98
CA SER A 156 -2.63 -1.98 24.83
C SER A 156 -3.30 -2.32 23.50
N VAL A 157 -3.65 -1.33 22.69
CA VAL A 157 -4.34 -1.51 21.41
C VAL A 157 -3.31 -1.42 20.28
N PRO A 158 -3.26 -2.40 19.36
CA PRO A 158 -2.24 -2.43 18.30
C PRO A 158 -2.56 -1.51 17.11
N TYR A 159 -3.74 -0.90 17.08
CA TYR A 159 -4.24 -0.09 15.97
C TYR A 159 -4.04 1.40 16.22
N VAL A 160 -3.60 2.12 15.19
CA VAL A 160 -3.33 3.57 15.25
C VAL A 160 -4.21 4.28 14.22
N TYR A 161 -5.09 5.17 14.69
CA TYR A 161 -5.98 5.99 13.84
C TYR A 161 -5.52 7.46 13.76
N PRO A 162 -4.47 7.81 13.00
CA PRO A 162 -3.93 9.18 12.96
C PRO A 162 -4.82 10.18 12.21
N HIS A 163 -5.68 9.71 11.29
CA HIS A 163 -6.51 10.55 10.44
C HIS A 163 -7.81 10.94 11.12
N ARG A 164 -8.10 12.24 11.13
CA ARG A 164 -9.25 12.80 11.87
C ARG A 164 -10.28 13.48 10.99
N THR A 165 -9.88 14.01 9.84
CA THR A 165 -10.78 14.75 8.95
C THR A 165 -11.30 13.87 7.83
N ARG A 166 -12.41 14.29 7.21
CA ARG A 166 -12.95 13.65 6.00
C ARG A 166 -11.90 13.51 4.91
N LEU A 167 -11.16 14.58 4.64
CA LEU A 167 -10.17 14.59 3.57
C LEU A 167 -9.01 13.64 3.88
N ASP A 168 -8.56 13.57 5.14
CA ASP A 168 -7.52 12.63 5.54
C ASP A 168 -7.95 11.18 5.37
N MET A 169 -9.12 10.82 5.88
CA MET A 169 -9.65 9.45 5.78
C MET A 169 -9.89 9.05 4.32
N ALA A 170 -10.46 9.96 3.50
CA ALA A 170 -10.65 9.71 2.08
C ALA A 170 -9.31 9.57 1.34
N ALA A 171 -8.28 10.36 1.68
CA ALA A 171 -6.95 10.26 1.10
C ALA A 171 -6.23 8.97 1.49
N PHE A 172 -6.38 8.53 2.75
CA PHE A 172 -5.86 7.25 3.23
C PHE A 172 -6.50 6.09 2.46
N LEU A 173 -7.83 6.03 2.41
CA LEU A 173 -8.57 4.98 1.73
C LEU A 173 -8.30 4.97 0.23
N ALA A 174 -8.36 6.14 -0.42
CA ALA A 174 -8.00 6.24 -1.83
C ALA A 174 -6.53 5.87 -2.06
N GLY A 175 -5.66 6.13 -1.08
CA GLY A 175 -4.23 5.80 -0.99
C GLY A 175 -3.91 4.30 -1.00
N HIS A 176 -4.83 3.49 -0.49
CA HIS A 176 -4.68 2.06 -0.28
C HIS A 176 -4.57 1.26 -1.59
N ASP A 177 -4.02 0.06 -1.48
CA ASP A 177 -3.95 -0.88 -2.59
C ASP A 177 -5.35 -1.26 -3.09
N THR A 178 -5.46 -1.36 -4.41
CA THR A 178 -6.71 -1.78 -5.05
C THR A 178 -6.44 -2.87 -6.06
N HIS A 179 -7.41 -3.79 -6.18
CA HIS A 179 -7.37 -4.86 -7.15
C HIS A 179 -8.72 -4.97 -7.85
N GLY A 180 -8.70 -5.21 -9.15
CA GLY A 180 -9.90 -5.38 -9.95
C GLY A 180 -9.61 -6.29 -11.13
N GLU A 181 -10.62 -7.02 -11.57
CA GLU A 181 -10.56 -7.74 -12.81
C GLU A 181 -10.59 -6.78 -14.00
N ARG A 182 -10.05 -7.22 -15.15
CA ARG A 182 -9.88 -6.39 -16.35
C ARG A 182 -11.16 -5.68 -16.85
N TYR A 183 -12.34 -6.19 -16.50
CA TYR A 183 -13.65 -5.66 -16.88
C TYR A 183 -14.57 -5.40 -15.68
N GLY A 184 -14.05 -5.52 -14.45
CA GLY A 184 -14.75 -5.23 -13.21
C GLY A 184 -14.28 -3.91 -12.59
N GLY A 185 -14.99 -3.45 -11.56
CA GLY A 185 -14.49 -2.37 -10.72
C GLY A 185 -13.24 -2.80 -9.95
N SER A 186 -12.42 -1.84 -9.57
CA SER A 186 -11.36 -2.02 -8.57
C SER A 186 -11.95 -1.92 -7.17
N HIS A 187 -11.51 -2.80 -6.28
CA HIS A 187 -11.90 -2.86 -4.88
C HIS A 187 -10.69 -2.56 -3.98
N LEU A 188 -10.93 -2.14 -2.75
CA LEU A 188 -9.91 -2.17 -1.70
C LEU A 188 -9.40 -3.60 -1.53
N ALA A 189 -8.08 -3.80 -1.53
CA ALA A 189 -7.51 -5.14 -1.64
C ALA A 189 -6.19 -5.31 -0.88
N TRP A 190 -5.98 -6.51 -0.34
CA TRP A 190 -4.76 -6.93 0.35
C TRP A 190 -4.09 -8.05 -0.43
N ASN A 191 -2.78 -7.93 -0.64
CA ASN A 191 -2.00 -9.02 -1.23
C ASN A 191 -1.82 -10.11 -0.17
N ILE A 192 -2.36 -11.30 -0.45
CA ILE A 192 -2.33 -12.44 0.48
C ILE A 192 -1.36 -13.55 0.02
N LYS A 193 -0.47 -13.24 -0.92
CA LYS A 193 0.54 -14.20 -1.36
C LYS A 193 1.65 -14.32 -0.32
N VAL A 194 1.88 -15.55 0.13
CA VAL A 194 3.00 -15.88 1.02
C VAL A 194 4.29 -15.97 0.21
N GLY A 195 5.20 -15.03 0.42
CA GLY A 195 6.56 -15.09 -0.11
C GLY A 195 7.52 -15.80 0.84
N GLY A 196 8.24 -16.82 0.37
CA GLY A 196 9.28 -17.47 1.19
C GLY A 196 8.73 -18.24 2.40
N ALA A 197 7.67 -19.02 2.19
CA ALA A 197 6.99 -19.83 3.21
C ALA A 197 7.96 -20.59 4.14
N ASP A 198 7.89 -20.29 5.44
CA ASP A 198 8.59 -21.05 6.47
C ASP A 198 7.77 -22.29 6.85
N MET A 199 8.29 -23.46 6.49
CA MET A 199 7.67 -24.75 6.77
C MET A 199 8.20 -25.38 8.07
N SER A 200 9.04 -24.68 8.84
CA SER A 200 9.63 -25.22 10.07
C SER A 200 8.60 -25.53 11.16
N GLY A 201 7.42 -24.90 11.07
CA GLY A 201 6.37 -24.99 12.08
C GLY A 201 6.78 -24.36 13.40
N LYS A 202 7.77 -23.45 13.40
CA LYS A 202 8.24 -22.76 14.61
C LYS A 202 7.80 -21.30 14.59
N VAL A 203 7.31 -20.83 15.72
CA VAL A 203 6.94 -19.43 15.93
C VAL A 203 7.68 -18.92 17.15
N GLU A 204 8.38 -17.79 17.02
CA GLU A 204 8.98 -17.13 18.19
C GLU A 204 7.88 -16.68 19.14
N ASN A 205 7.96 -17.11 20.41
CA ASN A 205 6.95 -16.83 21.44
C ASN A 205 5.54 -17.35 21.10
N GLY A 206 5.44 -18.40 20.29
CA GLY A 206 4.16 -19.06 20.01
C GLY A 206 3.60 -19.81 21.22
N GLU A 207 2.28 -19.98 21.26
CA GLU A 207 1.57 -20.75 22.31
C GLU A 207 1.70 -22.27 22.11
N ALA A 208 2.04 -22.72 20.90
CA ALA A 208 2.19 -24.14 20.59
C ALA A 208 3.46 -24.70 21.25
N GLU A 209 3.30 -25.69 22.14
CA GLU A 209 4.40 -26.47 22.68
C GLU A 209 4.94 -27.40 21.58
N ILE A 210 6.10 -27.06 21.01
CA ILE A 210 6.73 -27.82 19.93
C ILE A 210 7.98 -28.53 20.48
N ASP A 211 8.05 -29.85 20.33
CA ASP A 211 9.22 -30.61 20.76
C ASP A 211 10.37 -30.47 19.76
N ALA A 212 11.44 -29.79 20.18
CA ALA A 212 12.66 -29.64 19.38
C ALA A 212 13.31 -30.99 19.01
N GLY A 213 13.06 -32.02 19.81
CA GLY A 213 13.52 -33.38 19.54
C GLY A 213 12.88 -34.04 18.31
N LEU A 214 11.73 -33.53 17.85
CA LEU A 214 11.01 -34.01 16.67
C LEU A 214 11.35 -33.22 15.39
N ASP A 215 12.24 -32.24 15.46
CA ASP A 215 12.57 -31.36 14.32
C ASP A 215 13.01 -32.12 13.05
N ALA A 216 13.85 -33.14 13.21
CA ALA A 216 14.32 -33.93 12.06
C ALA A 216 13.19 -34.74 11.40
N LEU A 217 12.26 -35.23 12.21
CA LEU A 217 11.07 -35.96 11.75
C LEU A 217 10.10 -35.01 11.05
N TRP A 218 9.82 -33.85 11.66
CA TRP A 218 9.04 -32.78 11.04
C TRP A 218 9.62 -32.33 9.71
N GLY A 219 10.93 -32.16 9.62
CA GLY A 219 11.59 -31.80 8.35
C GLY A 219 11.25 -32.78 7.23
N LYS A 220 11.28 -34.09 7.51
CA LYS A 220 10.88 -35.12 6.53
C LYS A 220 9.39 -35.12 6.22
N TYR A 221 8.55 -34.89 7.24
CA TYR A 221 7.11 -34.77 7.05
C TYR A 221 6.77 -33.58 6.14
N ALA A 222 7.34 -32.40 6.41
CA ALA A 222 7.15 -31.20 5.63
C ALA A 222 7.71 -31.34 4.19
N GLU A 223 8.83 -32.03 4.00
CA GLU A 223 9.34 -32.37 2.66
C GLU A 223 8.34 -33.20 1.85
N ARG A 224 7.66 -34.17 2.50
CA ARG A 224 6.71 -35.08 1.84
C ARG A 224 5.33 -34.48 1.65
N HIS A 225 4.85 -33.69 2.61
CA HIS A 225 3.48 -33.17 2.67
C HIS A 225 3.38 -31.65 2.43
N GLY A 226 4.49 -31.01 2.07
CA GLY A 226 4.62 -29.54 2.02
C GLY A 226 3.61 -28.84 1.14
N GLU A 227 3.24 -29.39 -0.02
CA GLU A 227 2.21 -28.80 -0.88
C GLU A 227 0.85 -28.73 -0.18
N ARG A 228 0.45 -29.82 0.49
CA ARG A 228 -0.81 -29.85 1.23
C ARG A 228 -0.77 -28.89 2.42
N LEU A 229 0.29 -28.94 3.22
CA LEU A 229 0.47 -28.04 4.36
C LEU A 229 0.40 -26.57 3.92
N PHE A 230 1.04 -26.24 2.80
CA PHE A 230 1.01 -24.90 2.24
C PHE A 230 -0.40 -24.47 1.81
N LEU A 231 -1.13 -25.33 1.09
CA LEU A 231 -2.48 -25.02 0.61
C LEU A 231 -3.49 -24.92 1.76
N ASP A 232 -3.40 -25.82 2.74
CA ASP A 232 -4.27 -25.81 3.92
C ASP A 232 -4.02 -24.54 4.75
N ALA A 233 -2.75 -24.20 5.04
CA ALA A 233 -2.41 -22.96 5.76
C ALA A 233 -2.85 -21.69 4.99
N CYS A 234 -2.65 -21.63 3.68
CA CYS A 234 -3.13 -20.50 2.88
C CYS A 234 -4.66 -20.37 2.90
N ARG A 235 -5.39 -21.48 2.80
CA ARG A 235 -6.86 -21.49 2.84
C ARG A 235 -7.37 -21.03 4.20
N ASP A 236 -6.81 -21.60 5.28
CA ASP A 236 -7.31 -21.37 6.62
C ASP A 236 -6.96 -19.96 7.11
N GLY A 237 -5.84 -19.38 6.65
CA GLY A 237 -5.40 -18.02 7.00
C GLY A 237 -6.29 -16.89 6.53
N ILE A 238 -7.14 -17.12 5.53
CA ILE A 238 -8.11 -16.12 5.05
C ILE A 238 -9.55 -16.47 5.39
N ARG A 239 -9.77 -17.61 6.04
CA ARG A 239 -11.11 -18.19 6.22
C ARG A 239 -12.05 -17.28 7.00
N SER A 240 -11.59 -16.65 8.08
CA SER A 240 -12.41 -15.74 8.89
C SER A 240 -12.96 -14.56 8.06
N TYR A 241 -12.19 -14.07 7.08
CA TYR A 241 -12.64 -13.01 6.18
C TYR A 241 -13.69 -13.50 5.18
N LEU A 242 -13.51 -14.70 4.62
CA LEU A 242 -14.43 -15.29 3.65
C LEU A 242 -15.74 -15.78 4.28
N ASP A 243 -15.68 -16.26 5.53
CA ASP A 243 -16.82 -16.76 6.28
C ASP A 243 -17.63 -15.62 6.95
N GLY A 244 -17.20 -14.35 6.81
CA GLY A 244 -17.87 -13.18 7.37
C GLY A 244 -17.67 -13.00 8.88
N GLU A 245 -16.62 -13.61 9.43
CA GLU A 245 -16.27 -13.57 10.85
C GLU A 245 -15.31 -12.41 11.20
N ALA A 246 -14.77 -11.72 10.19
CA ALA A 246 -13.94 -10.54 10.40
C ALA A 246 -14.71 -9.42 11.12
N THR A 247 -14.06 -8.84 12.14
CA THR A 247 -14.56 -7.71 12.94
C THR A 247 -13.48 -6.65 13.05
N THR A 248 -13.87 -5.40 13.22
CA THR A 248 -12.92 -4.30 13.48
C THR A 248 -12.75 -4.07 14.98
N TYR A 249 -11.79 -3.22 15.34
CA TYR A 249 -11.62 -2.71 16.69
C TYR A 249 -11.78 -1.18 16.73
N PRO A 250 -12.44 -0.62 17.76
CA PRO A 250 -13.42 -1.28 18.61
C PRO A 250 -14.68 -1.55 17.79
N GLY A 251 -15.11 -2.81 17.68
CA GLY A 251 -16.19 -3.16 16.75
C GLY A 251 -17.05 -4.32 17.22
N THR A 252 -18.29 -4.30 16.74
CA THR A 252 -19.26 -5.41 16.78
C THR A 252 -19.86 -5.62 15.39
N ASP A 253 -19.10 -5.24 14.36
CA ASP A 253 -19.47 -5.18 12.95
C ASP A 253 -19.17 -6.48 12.20
N GLN A 254 -19.07 -7.59 12.94
CA GLN A 254 -18.98 -8.91 12.35
C GLN A 254 -20.16 -9.16 11.39
N GLY A 255 -19.85 -9.64 10.19
CA GLY A 255 -20.83 -9.85 9.12
C GLY A 255 -21.16 -8.62 8.28
N ASP A 256 -20.66 -7.43 8.63
CA ASP A 256 -20.81 -6.24 7.78
C ASP A 256 -19.90 -6.31 6.54
N PHE A 257 -18.79 -7.06 6.60
CA PHE A 257 -17.79 -7.16 5.54
C PHE A 257 -18.00 -8.42 4.71
N VAL A 258 -17.99 -8.25 3.38
CA VAL A 258 -17.99 -9.37 2.43
C VAL A 258 -16.72 -9.30 1.62
N PHE A 259 -15.86 -10.30 1.84
CA PHE A 259 -14.62 -10.45 1.12
C PHE A 259 -14.73 -11.49 0.00
N GLY A 260 -13.95 -11.28 -1.05
CA GLY A 260 -13.70 -12.24 -2.12
C GLY A 260 -12.21 -12.45 -2.34
N THR A 261 -11.85 -13.37 -3.23
CA THR A 261 -10.48 -13.53 -3.71
C THR A 261 -10.39 -13.23 -5.21
N GLN A 262 -9.36 -12.50 -5.61
CA GLN A 262 -9.13 -12.12 -7.01
C GLN A 262 -7.67 -12.33 -7.46
N GLY A 263 -7.47 -12.22 -8.78
CA GLY A 263 -6.17 -12.33 -9.41
C GLY A 263 -5.72 -13.77 -9.70
N ARG A 264 -4.57 -13.91 -10.36
CA ARG A 264 -4.01 -15.24 -10.71
C ARG A 264 -3.74 -16.02 -9.42
N SER A 265 -4.39 -17.18 -9.30
CA SER A 265 -4.37 -18.07 -8.13
C SER A 265 -5.01 -17.51 -6.86
N GLY A 266 -5.88 -16.50 -6.95
CA GLY A 266 -6.57 -15.94 -5.78
C GLY A 266 -5.66 -15.21 -4.80
N GLY A 267 -4.55 -14.63 -5.27
CA GLY A 267 -3.54 -14.01 -4.41
C GLY A 267 -3.89 -12.63 -3.85
N TRP A 268 -5.11 -12.14 -4.06
CA TRP A 268 -5.61 -10.90 -3.47
C TRP A 268 -6.90 -11.18 -2.72
N LEU A 269 -7.00 -10.70 -1.48
CA LEU A 269 -8.25 -10.60 -0.75
C LEU A 269 -8.86 -9.24 -1.07
N VAL A 270 -10.10 -9.20 -1.53
CA VAL A 270 -10.78 -7.95 -1.94
C VAL A 270 -12.01 -7.72 -1.08
N LEU A 271 -12.23 -6.48 -0.65
CA LEU A 271 -13.46 -6.09 0.02
C LEU A 271 -14.53 -5.76 -1.03
N GLU A 272 -15.42 -6.70 -1.30
CA GLU A 272 -16.44 -6.56 -2.34
C GLU A 272 -17.62 -5.73 -1.85
N LYS A 273 -18.07 -5.97 -0.61
CA LYS A 273 -19.20 -5.26 -0.02
C LYS A 273 -18.97 -4.91 1.43
N TRP A 274 -19.62 -3.84 1.85
CA TRP A 274 -19.67 -3.43 3.24
C TRP A 274 -21.07 -2.91 3.60
N ARG A 275 -21.69 -3.45 4.66
CA ARG A 275 -23.07 -3.13 5.07
C ARG A 275 -24.08 -3.24 3.92
N GLY A 276 -23.87 -4.22 3.05
CA GLY A 276 -24.68 -4.46 1.84
C GLY A 276 -24.41 -3.50 0.67
N ARG A 277 -23.55 -2.48 0.83
CA ARG A 277 -23.12 -1.59 -0.25
C ARG A 277 -22.00 -2.23 -1.05
N ASP A 278 -22.09 -2.17 -2.38
CA ASP A 278 -21.00 -2.55 -3.29
C ASP A 278 -19.85 -1.53 -3.21
N LEU A 279 -18.63 -2.03 -3.05
CA LEU A 279 -17.40 -1.23 -2.97
C LEU A 279 -16.49 -1.41 -4.20
N GLY A 280 -17.07 -1.71 -5.37
CA GLY A 280 -16.38 -1.63 -6.65
C GLY A 280 -16.35 -0.20 -7.22
N PHE A 281 -15.18 0.23 -7.69
CA PHE A 281 -14.97 1.55 -8.30
C PHE A 281 -14.39 1.43 -9.71
N GLY A 282 -14.96 2.11 -10.70
CA GLY A 282 -14.43 2.13 -12.06
C GLY A 282 -13.14 2.96 -12.19
N SER A 283 -12.87 3.87 -11.26
CA SER A 283 -11.62 4.63 -11.20
C SER A 283 -11.32 5.15 -9.80
N ARG A 284 -10.07 5.57 -9.55
CA ARG A 284 -9.70 6.25 -8.30
C ARG A 284 -10.45 7.57 -8.12
N ALA A 285 -10.79 8.27 -9.20
CA ALA A 285 -11.58 9.50 -9.14
C ALA A 285 -13.01 9.22 -8.65
N GLU A 286 -13.64 8.17 -9.17
CA GLU A 286 -14.97 7.72 -8.73
C GLU A 286 -14.94 7.24 -7.26
N MET A 287 -13.87 6.54 -6.85
CA MET A 287 -13.67 6.17 -5.45
C MET A 287 -13.62 7.39 -4.54
N VAL A 288 -12.83 8.41 -4.89
CA VAL A 288 -12.73 9.63 -4.08
C VAL A 288 -14.07 10.36 -3.99
N GLU A 289 -14.81 10.45 -5.10
CA GLU A 289 -16.17 11.01 -5.12
C GLU A 289 -17.09 10.25 -4.14
N ALA A 290 -17.14 8.92 -4.24
CA ALA A 290 -17.96 8.09 -3.36
C ALA A 290 -17.57 8.20 -1.87
N LEU A 291 -16.28 8.37 -1.55
CA LEU A 291 -15.78 8.56 -0.19
C LEU A 291 -16.13 9.95 0.36
N LEU A 292 -16.01 10.99 -0.45
CA LEU A 292 -16.36 12.36 -0.05
C LEU A 292 -17.86 12.52 0.18
N GLU A 293 -18.70 11.82 -0.57
CA GLU A 293 -20.16 11.82 -0.39
C GLU A 293 -20.65 10.91 0.74
N MET A 294 -19.79 10.02 1.26
CA MET A 294 -20.14 9.10 2.33
C MET A 294 -20.47 9.85 3.63
N LYS A 295 -21.42 9.34 4.42
CA LYS A 295 -21.72 9.92 5.75
C LYS A 295 -20.46 9.89 6.63
N PRO A 296 -20.24 10.90 7.51
CA PRO A 296 -19.04 10.95 8.36
C PRO A 296 -18.79 9.65 9.13
N ASP A 297 -19.82 9.12 9.81
CA ASP A 297 -19.70 7.90 10.59
C ASP A 297 -19.37 6.68 9.73
N ASP A 298 -19.93 6.61 8.52
CA ASP A 298 -19.66 5.51 7.59
C ASP A 298 -18.23 5.59 7.05
N LEU A 299 -17.75 6.80 6.72
CA LEU A 299 -16.37 7.00 6.27
C LEU A 299 -15.38 6.64 7.36
N ALA A 300 -15.64 7.06 8.60
CA ALA A 300 -14.79 6.74 9.74
C ALA A 300 -14.78 5.23 10.04
N ALA A 301 -15.92 4.54 9.93
CA ALA A 301 -16.01 3.10 10.10
C ALA A 301 -15.26 2.33 9.01
N LEU A 302 -15.41 2.70 7.74
CA LEU A 302 -14.66 2.08 6.64
C LEU A 302 -13.15 2.34 6.77
N TYR A 303 -12.77 3.56 7.15
CA TYR A 303 -11.39 3.90 7.48
C TYR A 303 -10.82 3.01 8.59
N ALA A 304 -11.55 2.87 9.71
CA ALA A 304 -11.14 2.01 10.81
C ALA A 304 -10.99 0.55 10.40
N ALA A 305 -11.90 0.07 9.54
CA ALA A 305 -11.82 -1.28 8.99
C ALA A 305 -10.53 -1.52 8.21
N VAL A 306 -10.18 -0.61 7.29
CA VAL A 306 -8.93 -0.73 6.52
C VAL A 306 -7.71 -0.64 7.45
N VAL A 307 -7.70 0.24 8.44
CA VAL A 307 -6.62 0.29 9.45
C VAL A 307 -6.45 -1.04 10.19
N CYS A 308 -7.55 -1.68 10.61
CA CYS A 308 -7.50 -2.98 11.27
C CYS A 308 -6.98 -4.06 10.33
N PHE A 309 -7.51 -4.14 9.11
CA PHE A 309 -7.15 -5.19 8.16
C PHE A 309 -5.72 -5.03 7.62
N ASP A 310 -5.22 -3.80 7.45
CA ASP A 310 -3.80 -3.54 7.14
C ASP A 310 -2.87 -4.12 8.20
N ARG A 311 -3.29 -4.08 9.46
CA ARG A 311 -2.53 -4.59 10.60
C ARG A 311 -2.67 -6.11 10.73
N ASP A 312 -3.86 -6.65 10.53
CA ASP A 312 -4.18 -8.05 10.82
C ASP A 312 -3.83 -8.99 9.66
N ILE A 313 -3.96 -8.53 8.41
CA ILE A 313 -3.64 -9.33 7.22
C ILE A 313 -2.13 -9.28 7.00
N GLN A 314 -1.44 -10.22 7.62
CA GLN A 314 0.02 -10.41 7.53
C GLN A 314 0.32 -11.82 7.02
N PRO A 315 0.33 -12.05 5.69
CA PRO A 315 0.29 -13.40 5.11
C PRO A 315 1.39 -14.33 5.60
N GLU A 316 2.63 -13.84 5.68
CA GLU A 316 3.77 -14.64 6.14
C GLU A 316 3.64 -15.02 7.63
N LEU A 317 3.19 -14.10 8.48
CA LEU A 317 3.03 -14.34 9.91
C LEU A 317 1.88 -15.32 10.17
N VAL A 318 0.73 -15.10 9.54
CA VAL A 318 -0.45 -15.97 9.64
C VAL A 318 -0.10 -17.37 9.13
N PHE A 319 0.59 -17.46 8.00
CA PHE A 319 1.04 -18.73 7.44
C PHE A 319 1.94 -19.50 8.41
N THR A 320 2.96 -18.84 8.97
CA THR A 320 3.90 -19.47 9.92
C THR A 320 3.15 -20.00 11.15
N HIS A 321 2.19 -19.25 11.66
CA HIS A 321 1.35 -19.67 12.78
C HIS A 321 0.52 -20.92 12.47
N LEU A 322 -0.12 -20.97 11.29
CA LEU A 322 -0.92 -22.11 10.87
C LEU A 322 -0.09 -23.37 10.62
N VAL A 323 1.13 -23.23 10.07
CA VAL A 323 2.04 -24.37 9.95
C VAL A 323 2.49 -24.86 11.33
N ALA A 324 2.71 -23.98 12.30
CA ALA A 324 3.03 -24.37 13.67
C ALA A 324 1.87 -25.09 14.37
N GLN A 325 0.63 -24.65 14.16
CA GLN A 325 -0.56 -25.35 14.65
C GLN A 325 -0.71 -26.73 13.99
N ALA A 326 -0.50 -26.84 12.68
CA ALA A 326 -0.51 -28.11 11.97
C ALA A 326 0.58 -29.06 12.50
N ARG A 327 1.77 -28.54 12.79
CA ARG A 327 2.84 -29.31 13.43
C ARG A 327 2.43 -29.82 14.80
N ALA A 328 1.92 -28.95 15.66
CA ALA A 328 1.48 -29.34 17.00
C ALA A 328 0.40 -30.43 16.95
N ALA A 329 -0.56 -30.32 16.01
CA ALA A 329 -1.58 -31.35 15.82
C ALA A 329 -0.99 -32.70 15.39
N VAL A 330 0.00 -32.72 14.48
CA VAL A 330 0.70 -33.96 14.08
C VAL A 330 1.48 -34.54 15.26
N GLU A 331 2.17 -33.72 16.04
CA GLU A 331 2.90 -34.16 17.24
C GLU A 331 1.96 -34.78 18.28
N GLU A 332 0.80 -34.17 18.51
CA GLU A 332 -0.20 -34.65 19.48
C GLU A 332 -1.00 -35.87 19.01
N GLU A 333 -1.35 -35.94 17.72
CA GLU A 333 -2.24 -36.99 17.20
C GLU A 333 -1.48 -38.19 16.62
N GLU A 334 -0.41 -37.94 15.87
CA GLU A 334 0.33 -38.98 15.13
C GLU A 334 1.60 -39.42 15.87
N TRP A 335 2.29 -38.50 16.55
CA TRP A 335 3.60 -38.75 17.19
C TRP A 335 3.55 -38.72 18.73
N ALA A 336 2.36 -38.87 19.30
CA ALA A 336 2.10 -38.78 20.74
C ALA A 336 2.95 -39.71 21.61
N THR A 337 3.54 -40.76 21.02
CA THR A 337 4.38 -41.74 21.71
C THR A 337 5.69 -41.97 20.96
N PRO A 338 6.78 -42.32 21.67
CA PRO A 338 8.06 -42.67 21.04
C PRO A 338 7.95 -43.75 19.97
N GLU A 339 7.11 -44.77 20.18
CA GLU A 339 6.90 -45.87 19.23
C GLU A 339 6.22 -45.38 17.95
N ALA A 340 5.23 -44.50 18.06
CA ALA A 340 4.53 -43.94 16.91
C ALA A 340 5.43 -42.98 16.11
N ALA A 341 6.19 -42.13 16.81
CA ALA A 341 7.17 -41.24 16.17
C ALA A 341 8.27 -42.02 15.43
N GLU A 342 8.80 -43.10 16.02
CA GLU A 342 9.81 -43.96 15.37
C GLU A 342 9.24 -44.72 14.17
N ALA A 343 7.99 -45.18 14.25
CA ALA A 343 7.32 -45.79 13.10
C ALA A 343 7.16 -44.78 11.95
N ALA A 344 6.71 -43.56 12.24
CA ALA A 344 6.61 -42.49 11.25
C ALA A 344 7.98 -42.13 10.66
N ALA A 345 9.04 -42.09 11.48
CA ALA A 345 10.40 -41.84 11.02
C ALA A 345 10.86 -42.89 9.99
N MET A 346 10.55 -44.17 10.23
CA MET A 346 10.83 -45.24 9.29
C MET A 346 10.04 -45.07 7.98
N GLU A 347 8.75 -44.74 8.04
CA GLU A 347 7.90 -44.52 6.86
C GLU A 347 8.31 -43.30 6.02
N LEU A 348 8.88 -42.29 6.68
CA LEU A 348 9.40 -41.07 6.06
C LEU A 348 10.87 -41.20 5.61
N GLY A 349 11.49 -42.37 5.81
CA GLY A 349 12.85 -42.67 5.33
C GLY A 349 13.96 -42.06 6.20
N LEU A 350 13.68 -41.76 7.47
CA LEU A 350 14.66 -41.29 8.44
C LEU A 350 15.30 -42.48 9.18
N GLU A 351 16.07 -43.29 8.44
CA GLU A 351 16.67 -44.53 8.95
C GLU A 351 17.57 -44.30 10.17
N GLY A 352 17.41 -45.14 11.19
CA GLY A 352 18.24 -45.11 12.40
C GLY A 352 17.94 -43.95 13.35
N TRP A 353 16.91 -43.14 13.08
CA TRP A 353 16.42 -42.16 14.04
C TRP A 353 15.72 -42.86 15.21
N SER A 354 15.95 -42.35 16.42
CA SER A 354 15.35 -42.83 17.65
C SER A 354 14.78 -41.65 18.42
N HIS A 355 13.65 -41.85 19.09
CA HIS A 355 13.01 -40.78 19.84
C HIS A 355 13.96 -40.25 20.95
N PRO A 356 14.07 -38.92 21.15
CA PRO A 356 14.98 -38.32 22.13
C PRO A 356 14.83 -38.86 23.56
N SER A 357 13.61 -39.19 23.97
CA SER A 357 13.34 -39.79 25.29
C SER A 357 13.90 -41.22 25.46
N ARG A 358 14.30 -41.87 24.36
CA ARG A 358 14.93 -43.21 24.32
C ARG A 358 16.44 -43.13 24.16
N ALA A 359 17.01 -41.94 23.97
CA ALA A 359 18.46 -41.77 23.96
C ALA A 359 19.04 -42.19 25.32
N PRO A 360 20.09 -43.02 25.35
CA PRO A 360 20.73 -43.38 26.61
C PRO A 360 21.27 -42.12 27.28
N ALA A 361 21.00 -41.96 28.59
CA ALA A 361 21.52 -40.84 29.37
C ALA A 361 23.04 -40.72 29.17
N PRO A 362 23.59 -39.49 29.04
CA PRO A 362 25.04 -39.33 28.91
C PRO A 362 25.72 -39.98 30.11
N ALA A 363 26.71 -40.85 29.83
CA ALA A 363 27.49 -41.50 30.85
C ALA A 363 28.09 -40.42 31.79
N ALA A 364 27.73 -40.48 33.07
CA ALA A 364 28.29 -39.59 34.07
C ALA A 364 29.83 -39.74 34.07
N ALA A 365 30.52 -38.63 33.82
CA ALA A 365 31.98 -38.56 33.78
C ALA A 365 32.62 -38.73 35.15
#